data_AF-A0A0L9TQP7-F1
#
_entry.id   AF-A0A0L9TQP7-F1
#
_cell.length_a   1.000
_cell.length_b   1.000
_cell.length_c   1.000
_cell.angle_alpha   90.00
_cell.angle_beta   90.00
_cell.angle_gamma   90.00
#
_symmetry.space_group_name_H-M   'P 1'
#
loop_
_entity.id
_entity.type
_entity.pdbx_description
1 polymer ?
#
loop_
_entity_poly.entity_id
_entity_poly.type
_entity_poly.pdbx_seq_one_letter_code
_entity_poly.pdbx_strand_id
1 'polypeptide(L)'
;MAASSSIRIVVVGDVHDYWNFEQDSKALEFLQVLFSIILFPFSFPVNEKAYAYSAANPRDFGDENVEVVQSVANVEFSKAVILGNHDAWFTKQFSKSQEKDKVQLQLECLGEEHVAYRRSDFPLIKVSVVGGRPFSCGGKPLSQKKLLSARYGIKDMDESAKRIQKAARGTPDDHFLILLAHNGPSGLGSDLNDICGKDWEFGGNGDYGDPDLAHAISLLKENDQVSIPLVVFGHMHKELAYGNGFRKMIVVGPDNTIYLNGAIVPRVKRLNDEDKRSLDEESALSSSEAKGTRRAFTLVEISEGRVAKIAESWVSVVEDRTTLEEEHILYEVS
;
A
#
# COMPACT_ATOMS: atom_id res chain seq x y z
N MET A 1 32.35 -5.76 -18.80
CA MET A 1 30.87 -5.67 -18.85
C MET A 1 30.42 -5.78 -17.41
N ALA A 2 30.19 -4.66 -16.72
CA ALA A 2 29.56 -4.73 -15.40
C ALA A 2 28.15 -5.26 -15.61
N ALA A 3 27.74 -6.30 -14.89
CA ALA A 3 26.36 -6.76 -14.92
C ALA A 3 25.45 -5.56 -14.61
N SER A 4 24.43 -5.32 -15.45
CA SER A 4 23.40 -4.32 -15.14
C SER A 4 22.85 -4.64 -13.75
N SER A 5 22.98 -3.71 -12.81
CA SER A 5 22.41 -3.86 -11.48
C SER A 5 20.90 -3.62 -11.59
N SER A 6 20.16 -4.67 -11.93
CA SER A 6 18.70 -4.68 -11.83
C SER A 6 18.30 -4.94 -10.38
N ILE A 7 17.38 -4.13 -9.86
CA ILE A 7 16.83 -4.25 -8.52
C ILE A 7 15.35 -4.58 -8.63
N ARG A 8 14.89 -5.55 -7.86
CA ARG A 8 13.47 -5.88 -7.76
C ARG A 8 12.94 -5.47 -6.40
N ILE A 9 11.89 -4.64 -6.43
CA ILE A 9 11.12 -4.20 -5.26
C ILE A 9 9.73 -4.80 -5.34
N VAL A 10 9.17 -5.16 -4.19
CA VAL A 10 7.77 -5.57 -4.09
C VAL A 10 6.97 -4.54 -3.33
N VAL A 11 5.80 -4.21 -3.87
CA VAL A 11 4.80 -3.38 -3.23
C VAL A 11 3.62 -4.27 -2.86
N VAL A 12 3.28 -4.25 -1.57
CA VAL A 12 2.07 -4.84 -1.00
C VAL A 12 1.21 -3.69 -0.54
N GLY A 13 0.24 -3.32 -1.35
CA GLY A 13 -0.76 -2.34 -0.93
C GLY A 13 -1.80 -2.99 -0.03
N ASP A 14 -2.33 -2.18 0.87
CA ASP A 14 -3.60 -2.40 1.54
C ASP A 14 -3.83 -3.84 2.05
N VAL A 15 -3.13 -4.20 3.14
CA VAL A 15 -3.11 -5.59 3.65
C VAL A 15 -4.47 -6.11 4.14
N HIS A 16 -5.33 -5.28 4.73
CA HIS A 16 -6.70 -5.62 5.14
C HIS A 16 -6.82 -6.91 6.01
N ASP A 17 -5.84 -7.18 6.88
CA ASP A 17 -5.68 -8.43 7.65
C ASP A 17 -5.49 -9.71 6.79
N TYR A 18 -5.39 -9.58 5.46
CA TYR A 18 -5.02 -10.64 4.53
C TYR A 18 -3.50 -10.82 4.50
N TRP A 19 -2.96 -11.15 5.67
CA TRP A 19 -1.56 -11.44 5.92
C TRP A 19 -1.41 -12.75 6.68
N ASN A 20 -0.44 -13.56 6.27
CA ASN A 20 -0.03 -14.74 6.97
C ASN A 20 1.49 -14.84 6.86
N PHE A 21 2.17 -14.73 8.00
CA PHE A 21 3.64 -14.69 8.06
C PHE A 21 4.30 -15.78 7.22
N GLU A 22 3.89 -17.04 7.37
CA GLU A 22 4.53 -18.17 6.70
C GLU A 22 4.32 -18.11 5.18
N GLN A 23 3.07 -17.96 4.74
CA GLN A 23 2.75 -17.98 3.32
C GLN A 23 3.23 -16.73 2.58
N ASP A 24 3.19 -15.56 3.23
CA ASP A 24 3.73 -14.33 2.65
C ASP A 24 5.25 -14.34 2.58
N SER A 25 5.92 -14.88 3.59
CA SER A 25 7.39 -15.06 3.54
C SER A 25 7.78 -16.02 2.42
N LYS A 26 7.10 -17.17 2.29
CA LYS A 26 7.31 -18.12 1.18
C LYS A 26 7.13 -17.46 -0.20
N ALA A 27 6.09 -16.64 -0.37
CA ALA A 27 5.83 -15.93 -1.62
C ALA A 27 6.89 -14.85 -1.91
N LEU A 28 7.30 -14.07 -0.90
CA LEU A 28 8.35 -13.05 -1.03
C LEU A 28 9.72 -13.68 -1.33
N GLU A 29 10.06 -14.80 -0.69
CA GLU A 29 11.27 -15.58 -1.01
C GLU A 29 11.26 -16.05 -2.46
N PHE A 30 10.13 -16.62 -2.92
CA PHE A 30 9.97 -17.09 -4.29
C PHE A 30 10.14 -15.98 -5.34
N LEU A 31 9.62 -14.78 -5.06
CA LEU A 31 9.73 -13.62 -5.94
C LEU A 31 11.16 -13.02 -5.99
N GLN A 32 12.09 -13.55 -5.18
CA GLN A 32 13.49 -13.11 -5.06
C GLN A 32 13.61 -11.63 -4.68
N VAL A 33 12.82 -11.23 -3.69
CA VAL A 33 12.66 -9.84 -3.30
C VAL A 33 13.86 -9.37 -2.49
N LEU A 34 14.45 -8.25 -2.90
CA LEU A 34 15.51 -7.59 -2.12
C LEU A 34 14.95 -6.54 -1.15
N PHE A 35 13.74 -6.02 -1.42
CA PHE A 35 13.10 -4.97 -0.65
C PHE A 35 11.58 -4.96 -0.81
N SER A 36 10.86 -4.80 0.32
CA SER A 36 9.39 -4.78 0.34
C SER A 36 8.83 -3.44 0.86
N ILE A 37 7.84 -2.92 0.17
CA ILE A 37 7.02 -1.78 0.57
C ILE A 37 5.66 -2.30 0.98
N ILE A 38 5.23 -2.04 2.22
CA ILE A 38 3.96 -2.55 2.75
C ILE A 38 3.07 -1.38 3.19
N LEU A 39 1.85 -1.32 2.66
CA LEU A 39 0.81 -0.36 2.96
C LEU A 39 -0.35 -1.07 3.67
N PHE A 40 -1.05 -0.36 4.56
CA PHE A 40 -2.15 -0.89 5.36
C PHE A 40 -3.42 -0.05 5.19
N PRO A 41 -4.57 -0.64 4.83
CA PRO A 41 -5.75 -0.64 5.72
C PRO A 41 -6.65 -1.91 5.58
N PHE A 42 -7.75 -2.03 6.38
CA PHE A 42 -9.14 -2.66 6.44
C PHE A 42 -9.68 -4.12 6.09
N SER A 43 -9.94 -5.07 7.01
CA SER A 43 -10.74 -6.28 6.64
C SER A 43 -12.28 -6.09 6.58
N PHE A 44 -12.95 -6.53 5.51
CA PHE A 44 -14.34 -7.03 5.55
C PHE A 44 -14.33 -8.49 5.07
N PRO A 45 -14.95 -9.45 5.77
CA PRO A 45 -15.25 -10.74 5.15
C PRO A 45 -16.34 -10.53 4.09
N VAL A 46 -15.97 -10.61 2.82
CA VAL A 46 -16.93 -10.66 1.71
C VAL A 46 -17.73 -11.96 1.83
N ASN A 47 -19.00 -11.84 2.18
CA ASN A 47 -20.00 -12.86 1.92
C ASN A 47 -21.09 -12.19 1.08
N GLU A 48 -21.19 -12.56 -0.19
CA GLU A 48 -21.96 -11.92 -1.26
C GLU A 48 -23.49 -11.79 -0.98
N LYS A 49 -23.98 -12.38 0.11
CA LYS A 49 -25.41 -12.34 0.51
C LYS A 49 -25.75 -11.30 1.59
N ALA A 50 -24.77 -10.56 2.14
CA ALA A 50 -25.01 -9.68 3.29
C ALA A 50 -25.43 -8.23 2.96
N TYR A 51 -25.58 -7.86 1.69
CA TYR A 51 -25.98 -6.49 1.32
C TYR A 51 -27.47 -6.19 1.56
N ALA A 52 -28.30 -7.21 1.80
CA ALA A 52 -29.76 -7.04 1.87
C ALA A 52 -30.35 -6.94 3.30
N TYR A 53 -29.57 -7.08 4.39
CA TYR A 53 -30.15 -7.18 5.74
C TYR A 53 -29.51 -6.32 6.85
N SER A 54 -28.66 -5.33 6.52
CA SER A 54 -27.96 -4.52 7.52
C SER A 54 -28.23 -3.02 7.41
N ALA A 55 -29.51 -2.63 7.40
CA ALA A 55 -29.93 -1.24 7.61
C ALA A 55 -30.22 -0.89 9.09
N ALA A 56 -29.91 -1.79 10.04
CA ALA A 56 -30.33 -1.63 11.45
C ALA A 56 -29.26 -1.89 12.53
N ASN A 57 -27.98 -2.09 12.19
CA ASN A 57 -26.87 -2.15 13.16
C ASN A 57 -25.51 -1.93 12.48
N PRO A 58 -24.89 -0.74 12.57
CA PRO A 58 -23.52 -0.53 12.09
C PRO A 58 -22.55 -1.10 13.14
N ARG A 59 -22.14 -2.37 13.01
CA ARG A 59 -21.05 -2.92 13.84
C ARG A 59 -19.71 -2.52 13.22
N ASP A 60 -18.93 -1.80 14.01
CA ASP A 60 -17.59 -1.23 13.78
C ASP A 60 -16.63 -2.02 12.86
N PHE A 61 -15.95 -1.30 11.97
CA PHE A 61 -15.08 -1.78 10.89
C PHE A 61 -13.77 -0.97 10.85
N GLY A 62 -12.61 -1.59 11.13
CA GLY A 62 -11.26 -0.98 11.19
C GLY A 62 -10.56 -1.39 12.47
N ASP A 63 -9.27 -1.77 12.49
CA ASP A 63 -8.82 -2.59 13.64
C ASP A 63 -7.50 -2.26 14.34
N GLU A 64 -6.71 -1.26 13.91
CA GLU A 64 -5.44 -0.91 14.61
C GLU A 64 -4.66 -2.19 15.02
N ASN A 65 -4.58 -3.16 14.09
CA ASN A 65 -4.31 -4.56 14.40
C ASN A 65 -2.82 -4.79 14.67
N VAL A 66 -2.46 -4.71 15.95
CA VAL A 66 -1.08 -4.86 16.41
C VAL A 66 -0.49 -6.23 16.03
N GLU A 67 -1.28 -7.30 16.00
CA GLU A 67 -0.78 -8.65 15.70
C GLU A 67 -0.33 -8.76 14.24
N VAL A 68 -1.10 -8.21 13.30
CA VAL A 68 -0.72 -8.19 11.88
C VAL A 68 0.48 -7.28 11.65
N VAL A 69 0.51 -6.10 12.28
CA VAL A 69 1.67 -5.19 12.19
C VAL A 69 2.92 -5.85 12.75
N GLN A 70 2.83 -6.56 13.88
CA GLN A 70 3.94 -7.32 14.45
C GLN A 70 4.37 -8.45 13.52
N SER A 71 3.42 -9.14 12.88
CA SER A 71 3.69 -10.19 11.89
C SER A 71 4.46 -9.66 10.67
N VAL A 72 4.11 -8.47 10.18
CA VAL A 72 4.85 -7.77 9.11
C VAL A 72 6.22 -7.31 9.59
N ALA A 73 6.33 -6.77 10.81
CA ALA A 73 7.60 -6.38 11.39
C ALA A 73 8.58 -7.56 11.52
N ASN A 74 8.08 -8.78 11.78
CA ASN A 74 8.89 -10.00 11.91
C ASN A 74 9.46 -10.53 10.58
N VAL A 75 9.01 -10.02 9.43
CA VAL A 75 9.56 -10.43 8.13
C VAL A 75 11.03 -10.04 8.02
N GLU A 76 11.90 -10.95 7.62
CA GLU A 76 13.36 -10.71 7.63
C GLU A 76 13.87 -9.82 6.48
N PHE A 77 13.06 -9.63 5.44
CA PHE A 77 13.40 -8.75 4.32
C PHE A 77 13.50 -7.29 4.74
N SER A 78 14.43 -6.55 4.13
CA SER A 78 14.46 -5.09 4.27
C SER A 78 13.14 -4.51 3.80
N LYS A 79 12.54 -3.63 4.61
CA LYS A 79 11.21 -3.10 4.32
C LYS A 79 11.03 -1.64 4.72
N ALA A 80 10.11 -0.97 4.02
CA ALA A 80 9.55 0.31 4.44
C ALA A 80 8.04 0.19 4.54
N VAL A 81 7.50 0.70 5.63
CA VAL A 81 6.09 0.59 6.01
C VAL A 81 5.52 1.96 6.26
N ILE A 82 4.28 2.18 5.83
CA ILE A 82 3.50 3.35 6.24
C ILE A 82 2.10 2.90 6.66
N LEU A 83 1.67 3.38 7.82
CA LEU A 83 0.33 3.11 8.35
C LEU A 83 -0.70 3.99 7.65
N GLY A 84 -1.84 3.39 7.30
CA GLY A 84 -2.97 4.05 6.66
C GLY A 84 -4.10 4.42 7.61
N ASN A 85 -5.22 4.86 7.06
CA ASN A 85 -6.33 5.42 7.84
C ASN A 85 -6.92 4.45 8.87
N HIS A 86 -6.94 3.16 8.56
CA HIS A 86 -7.55 2.16 9.46
C HIS A 86 -6.64 1.76 10.64
N ASP A 87 -5.35 2.09 10.59
CA ASP A 87 -4.40 1.79 11.66
C ASP A 87 -4.50 2.79 12.83
N ALA A 88 -5.31 3.84 12.66
CA ALA A 88 -5.63 4.86 13.66
C ALA A 88 -7.13 5.15 13.74
N TRP A 89 -7.98 4.18 13.39
CA TRP A 89 -9.43 4.40 13.25
C TRP A 89 -10.10 4.78 14.58
N PHE A 90 -9.68 4.15 15.68
CA PHE A 90 -10.28 4.32 17.01
C PHE A 90 -9.55 5.34 17.88
N THR A 91 -8.27 5.55 17.64
CA THR A 91 -7.40 6.42 18.43
C THR A 91 -7.72 7.89 18.16
N LYS A 92 -8.79 8.38 18.80
CA LYS A 92 -9.30 9.77 18.71
C LYS A 92 -8.93 10.62 19.93
N GLN A 93 -8.56 9.97 21.04
CA GLN A 93 -8.19 10.60 22.29
C GLN A 93 -7.01 9.85 22.90
N PHE A 94 -6.03 10.59 23.41
CA PHE A 94 -4.93 10.01 24.17
C PHE A 94 -5.39 9.79 25.59
N SER A 95 -5.26 8.56 26.08
CA SER A 95 -5.51 8.29 27.49
C SER A 95 -4.57 9.13 28.35
N LYS A 96 -5.07 9.60 29.50
CA LYS A 96 -4.23 10.17 30.57
C LYS A 96 -3.57 9.08 31.43
N SER A 97 -3.95 7.80 31.23
CA SER A 97 -3.30 6.66 31.86
C SER A 97 -1.93 6.40 31.22
N GLN A 98 -1.09 5.63 31.90
CA GLN A 98 0.20 5.19 31.34
C GLN A 98 0.08 4.07 30.31
N GLU A 99 -1.14 3.62 29.99
CA GLU A 99 -1.36 2.57 29.00
C GLU A 99 -1.19 3.13 27.58
N LYS A 100 -0.43 2.41 26.77
CA LYS A 100 -0.16 2.77 25.37
C LYS A 100 -1.39 2.47 24.52
N ASP A 101 -1.76 3.43 23.67
CA ASP A 101 -2.76 3.20 22.63
C ASP A 101 -2.22 2.25 21.54
N LYS A 102 -3.12 1.65 20.76
CA LYS A 102 -2.73 0.67 19.73
C LYS A 102 -1.87 1.28 18.63
N VAL A 103 -2.05 2.56 18.29
CA VAL A 103 -1.16 3.26 17.35
C VAL A 103 0.26 3.30 17.90
N GLN A 104 0.44 3.63 19.17
CA GLN A 104 1.74 3.62 19.82
C GLN A 104 2.39 2.23 19.82
N LEU A 105 1.61 1.17 20.04
CA LEU A 105 2.12 -0.21 19.95
C LEU A 105 2.56 -0.57 18.53
N GLN A 106 1.76 -0.25 17.50
CA GLN A 106 2.12 -0.47 16.10
C GLN A 106 3.41 0.27 15.71
N LEU A 107 3.56 1.53 16.14
CA LEU A 107 4.77 2.31 15.90
C LEU A 107 6.00 1.72 16.60
N GLU A 108 5.83 1.16 17.80
CA GLU A 108 6.92 0.49 18.51
C GLU A 108 7.31 -0.84 17.87
N CYS A 109 6.34 -1.60 17.33
CA CYS A 109 6.60 -2.82 16.57
C CYS A 109 7.42 -2.54 15.30
N LEU A 110 7.07 -1.49 14.55
CA LEU A 110 7.72 -1.14 13.29
C LEU A 110 9.04 -0.38 13.49
N GLY A 111 9.15 0.43 14.56
CA GLY A 111 10.35 1.22 14.84
C GLY A 111 10.76 2.14 13.67
N GLU A 112 11.95 1.90 13.13
CA GLU A 112 12.50 2.65 11.99
C GLU A 112 11.98 2.18 10.62
N GLU A 113 11.32 1.02 10.56
CA GLU A 113 10.67 0.55 9.33
C GLU A 113 9.43 1.40 8.98
N HIS A 114 8.85 2.08 9.98
CA HIS A 114 7.76 3.04 9.75
C HIS A 114 8.29 4.40 9.27
N VAL A 115 8.22 4.63 7.96
CA VAL A 115 8.92 5.75 7.30
C VAL A 115 8.20 7.08 7.30
N ALA A 116 7.02 7.21 7.91
CA ALA A 116 6.25 8.46 7.87
C ALA A 116 7.08 9.69 8.27
N TYR A 117 7.12 10.70 7.39
CA TYR A 117 7.89 11.93 7.55
C TYR A 117 9.40 11.73 7.80
N ARG A 118 9.93 10.57 7.44
CA ARG A 118 11.32 10.14 7.60
C ARG A 118 11.82 9.57 6.28
N ARG A 119 13.15 9.44 6.18
CA ARG A 119 13.83 8.75 5.08
C ARG A 119 14.52 7.51 5.63
N SER A 120 14.36 6.41 4.92
CA SER A 120 15.15 5.18 5.12
C SER A 120 16.01 4.94 3.90
N ASP A 121 17.31 4.82 4.12
CA ASP A 121 18.30 4.58 3.08
C ASP A 121 18.67 3.09 3.06
N PHE A 122 18.71 2.49 1.88
CA PHE A 122 19.09 1.10 1.62
C PHE A 122 20.32 1.06 0.70
N PRO A 123 21.53 1.31 1.22
CA PRO A 123 22.73 1.52 0.39
C PRO A 123 23.13 0.31 -0.45
N LEU A 124 22.85 -0.91 0.03
CA LEU A 124 23.17 -2.14 -0.69
C LEU A 124 22.47 -2.25 -2.05
N ILE A 125 21.27 -1.67 -2.15
CA ILE A 125 20.49 -1.63 -3.39
C ILE A 125 20.37 -0.21 -3.94
N LYS A 126 21.05 0.78 -3.35
CA LYS A 126 20.98 2.20 -3.74
C LYS A 126 19.54 2.72 -3.89
N VAL A 127 18.70 2.44 -2.89
CA VAL A 127 17.32 2.94 -2.83
C VAL A 127 17.16 3.79 -1.58
N SER A 128 16.41 4.89 -1.71
CA SER A 128 15.94 5.67 -0.56
C SER A 128 14.43 5.75 -0.59
N VAL A 129 13.79 5.52 0.55
CA VAL A 129 12.33 5.65 0.69
C VAL A 129 12.01 6.78 1.65
N VAL A 130 11.16 7.71 1.21
CA VAL A 130 10.65 8.80 2.05
C VAL A 130 9.17 8.62 2.27
N GLY A 131 8.76 8.53 3.54
CA GLY A 131 7.35 8.38 3.89
C GLY A 131 6.60 9.71 3.86
N GLY A 132 5.40 9.66 3.30
CA GLY A 132 4.40 10.72 3.35
C GLY A 132 3.68 10.79 4.70
N ARG A 133 2.47 11.34 4.67
CA ARG A 133 1.59 11.44 5.84
C ARG A 133 1.01 10.06 6.20
N PRO A 134 1.14 9.60 7.45
CA PRO A 134 0.47 8.40 7.92
C PRO A 134 -1.00 8.69 8.24
N PHE A 135 -1.83 7.65 8.30
CA PHE A 135 -3.24 7.74 8.69
C PHE A 135 -4.12 8.61 7.78
N SER A 136 -3.66 8.83 6.55
CA SER A 136 -4.38 9.65 5.57
C SER A 136 -5.69 8.97 5.18
N CYS A 137 -6.83 9.67 5.32
CA CYS A 137 -8.11 9.21 4.78
C CYS A 137 -8.36 9.77 3.38
N GLY A 138 -7.36 10.36 2.72
CA GLY A 138 -7.52 11.06 1.46
C GLY A 138 -8.26 12.40 1.53
N GLY A 139 -8.19 13.11 0.41
CA GLY A 139 -8.88 14.37 0.17
C GLY A 139 -8.30 15.58 0.92
N LYS A 140 -9.05 16.68 0.83
CA LYS A 140 -8.65 18.00 1.33
C LYS A 140 -8.47 18.12 2.85
N PRO A 141 -9.26 17.44 3.70
CA PRO A 141 -9.10 17.56 5.15
C PRO A 141 -7.82 16.89 5.68
N LEU A 142 -7.22 17.46 6.73
CA LEU A 142 -6.15 16.79 7.48
C LEU A 142 -6.78 15.76 8.42
N SER A 143 -6.87 14.50 8.00
CA SER A 143 -7.33 13.39 8.83
C SER A 143 -6.43 13.23 10.06
N GLN A 144 -7.00 12.76 11.17
CA GLN A 144 -6.26 12.46 12.40
C GLN A 144 -5.39 13.61 12.93
N LYS A 145 -5.80 14.87 12.75
CA LYS A 145 -5.03 16.07 13.15
C LYS A 145 -4.48 16.03 14.58
N LYS A 146 -5.24 15.52 15.56
CA LYS A 146 -4.77 15.38 16.95
C LYS A 146 -3.61 14.38 17.06
N LEU A 147 -3.70 13.26 16.36
CA LEU A 147 -2.66 12.22 16.27
C LEU A 147 -1.39 12.74 15.60
N LEU A 148 -1.55 13.38 14.45
CA LEU A 148 -0.45 13.99 13.72
C LEU A 148 0.26 15.06 14.53
N SER A 149 -0.50 15.93 15.22
CA SER A 149 0.08 16.96 16.08
C SER A 149 0.82 16.37 17.27
N ALA A 150 0.31 15.30 17.90
CA ALA A 150 0.90 14.72 19.11
C ALA A 150 2.13 13.85 18.82
N ARG A 151 2.10 13.07 17.73
CA ARG A 151 3.15 12.09 17.40
C ARG A 151 4.19 12.63 16.42
N TYR A 152 3.81 13.55 15.55
CA TYR A 152 4.68 14.07 14.47
C TYR A 152 4.86 15.60 14.51
N GLY A 153 4.14 16.31 15.37
CA GLY A 153 4.19 17.77 15.46
C GLY A 153 3.55 18.51 14.29
N ILE A 154 2.77 17.83 13.44
CA ILE A 154 2.14 18.38 12.23
C ILE A 154 0.75 18.90 12.53
N LYS A 155 0.47 20.17 12.20
CA LYS A 155 -0.79 20.86 12.52
C LYS A 155 -1.65 21.17 11.30
N ASP A 156 -1.03 21.22 10.12
CA ASP A 156 -1.70 21.51 8.85
C ASP A 156 -0.98 20.83 7.65
N MET A 157 -1.58 21.00 6.47
CA MET A 157 -1.11 20.40 5.22
C MET A 157 0.22 20.99 4.74
N ASP A 158 0.50 22.26 5.02
CA ASP A 158 1.73 22.91 4.58
C ASP A 158 2.92 22.43 5.42
N GLU A 159 2.74 22.33 6.75
CA GLU A 159 3.72 21.70 7.63
C GLU A 159 3.97 20.24 7.23
N SER A 160 2.92 19.49 6.88
CA SER A 160 3.05 18.12 6.36
C SER A 160 3.92 18.08 5.10
N ALA A 161 3.58 18.88 4.08
CA ALA A 161 4.30 18.93 2.82
C ALA A 161 5.78 19.30 3.00
N LYS A 162 6.07 20.32 3.81
CA LYS A 162 7.44 20.74 4.14
C LYS A 162 8.20 19.66 4.90
N ARG A 163 7.52 18.89 5.76
CA ARG A 163 8.16 17.79 6.49
C ARG A 163 8.56 16.65 5.55
N ILE A 164 7.72 16.30 4.59
CA ILE A 164 8.02 15.32 3.53
C ILE A 164 9.19 15.81 2.68
N GLN A 165 9.14 17.06 2.18
CA GLN A 165 10.22 17.67 1.41
C GLN A 165 11.55 17.65 2.20
N LYS A 166 11.52 18.04 3.47
CA LYS A 166 12.70 18.04 4.33
C LYS A 166 13.29 16.65 4.53
N ALA A 167 12.46 15.61 4.62
CA ALA A 167 12.93 14.23 4.76
C ALA A 167 13.64 13.72 3.50
N ALA A 168 13.17 14.13 2.32
CA ALA A 168 13.81 13.78 1.04
C ALA A 168 15.13 14.53 0.78
N ARG A 169 15.37 15.69 1.41
CA ARG A 169 16.63 16.44 1.25
C ARG A 169 17.83 15.64 1.76
N GLY A 170 18.92 15.68 0.99
CA GLY A 170 20.15 14.95 1.28
C GLY A 170 20.04 13.44 1.02
N THR A 171 19.08 13.02 0.19
CA THR A 171 19.09 11.68 -0.41
C THR A 171 20.40 11.53 -1.19
N PRO A 172 21.14 10.42 -1.04
CA PRO A 172 22.38 10.23 -1.78
C PRO A 172 22.15 10.34 -3.30
N ASP A 173 23.06 11.00 -4.02
CA ASP A 173 22.88 11.30 -5.44
C ASP A 173 22.78 10.06 -6.33
N ASP A 174 23.33 8.92 -5.88
CA ASP A 174 23.29 7.65 -6.60
C ASP A 174 22.14 6.73 -6.16
N HIS A 175 21.25 7.20 -5.28
CA HIS A 175 20.08 6.45 -4.83
C HIS A 175 18.85 6.72 -5.71
N PHE A 176 18.09 5.67 -5.97
CA PHE A 176 16.75 5.75 -6.54
C PHE A 176 15.75 6.14 -5.44
N LEU A 177 15.17 7.34 -5.54
CA LEU A 177 14.22 7.85 -4.55
C LEU A 177 12.79 7.33 -4.82
N ILE A 178 12.16 6.80 -3.78
CA ILE A 178 10.75 6.41 -3.77
C ILE A 178 10.03 7.26 -2.72
N LEU A 179 8.97 7.95 -3.11
CA LEU A 179 8.02 8.48 -2.14
C LEU A 179 6.98 7.41 -1.81
N LEU A 180 6.77 7.15 -0.53
CA LEU A 180 5.84 6.15 -0.04
C LEU A 180 4.73 6.82 0.77
N ALA A 181 3.48 6.72 0.32
CA ALA A 181 2.34 7.27 1.02
C ALA A 181 1.23 6.22 1.18
N HIS A 182 0.32 6.45 2.13
CA HIS A 182 -0.87 5.59 2.19
C HIS A 182 -1.84 5.91 1.05
N ASN A 183 -2.12 7.19 0.82
CA ASN A 183 -2.95 7.65 -0.29
C ASN A 183 -2.10 8.42 -1.32
N GLY A 184 -2.55 8.41 -2.59
CA GLY A 184 -1.86 9.10 -3.68
C GLY A 184 -2.00 10.61 -3.63
N PRO A 185 -1.21 11.38 -4.41
CA PRO A 185 -1.27 12.83 -4.41
C PRO A 185 -2.53 13.34 -5.11
N SER A 186 -3.04 14.49 -4.66
CA SER A 186 -4.11 15.19 -5.39
C SER A 186 -3.62 15.66 -6.77
N GLY A 187 -4.55 15.82 -7.70
CA GLY A 187 -4.32 16.15 -9.12
C GLY A 187 -4.46 14.94 -10.06
N LEU A 188 -4.76 13.76 -9.53
CA LEU A 188 -4.83 12.48 -10.25
C LEU A 188 -6.18 11.76 -10.08
N GLY A 189 -7.25 12.48 -9.76
CA GLY A 189 -8.56 11.90 -9.47
C GLY A 189 -9.75 12.61 -10.13
N SER A 190 -9.63 13.02 -11.40
CA SER A 190 -10.71 13.72 -12.12
C SER A 190 -11.97 12.87 -12.30
N ASP A 191 -11.79 11.62 -12.73
CA ASP A 191 -12.84 10.63 -12.98
C ASP A 191 -12.87 9.57 -11.88
N LEU A 192 -14.00 8.88 -11.72
CA LEU A 192 -14.21 7.86 -10.68
C LEU A 192 -13.15 6.73 -10.71
N ASN A 193 -12.68 6.34 -11.90
CA ASN A 193 -11.72 5.25 -12.08
C ASN A 193 -10.27 5.73 -12.20
N ASP A 194 -10.02 7.02 -12.05
CA ASP A 194 -8.66 7.55 -11.96
C ASP A 194 -7.98 7.05 -10.70
N ILE A 195 -6.65 7.05 -10.70
CA ILE A 195 -5.82 6.45 -9.64
C ILE A 195 -6.11 7.03 -8.25
N CYS A 196 -6.56 8.29 -8.16
CA CYS A 196 -7.00 8.96 -6.93
C CYS A 196 -8.48 9.43 -6.97
N GLY A 197 -9.29 8.88 -7.87
CA GLY A 197 -10.69 9.28 -8.06
C GLY A 197 -11.67 8.67 -7.06
N LYS A 198 -12.58 9.45 -6.50
CA LYS A 198 -13.59 8.97 -5.54
C LYS A 198 -14.70 8.16 -6.21
N ASP A 199 -14.97 6.94 -5.72
CA ASP A 199 -15.91 5.98 -6.34
C ASP A 199 -17.04 5.48 -5.41
N TRP A 200 -17.01 5.78 -4.11
CA TRP A 200 -18.01 5.30 -3.13
C TRP A 200 -19.17 6.27 -2.84
N GLU A 201 -19.30 7.37 -3.58
CA GLU A 201 -20.45 8.28 -3.50
C GLU A 201 -21.19 8.33 -4.84
N PHE A 202 -22.52 8.28 -4.80
CA PHE A 202 -23.36 8.42 -5.99
C PHE A 202 -23.06 9.74 -6.71
N GLY A 203 -22.59 9.64 -7.96
CA GLY A 203 -22.20 10.79 -8.79
C GLY A 203 -20.70 11.07 -8.83
N GLY A 204 -19.86 10.32 -8.11
CA GLY A 204 -18.41 10.28 -8.27
C GLY A 204 -17.75 11.65 -8.36
N ASN A 205 -17.70 12.41 -7.27
CA ASN A 205 -17.24 13.80 -7.34
C ASN A 205 -15.80 13.97 -6.85
N GLY A 206 -14.88 13.57 -7.73
CA GLY A 206 -13.60 14.22 -7.89
C GLY A 206 -12.45 13.68 -7.04
N ASP A 207 -11.42 14.52 -7.01
CA ASP A 207 -10.09 14.13 -6.55
C ASP A 207 -10.05 13.89 -5.05
N TYR A 208 -9.64 12.69 -4.69
CA TYR A 208 -9.50 12.25 -3.30
C TYR A 208 -8.04 11.99 -2.91
N GLY A 209 -7.09 12.46 -3.72
CA GLY A 209 -5.68 12.44 -3.38
C GLY A 209 -5.31 13.44 -2.28
N ASP A 210 -4.11 13.26 -1.74
CA ASP A 210 -3.51 14.03 -0.66
C ASP A 210 -2.86 15.33 -1.18
N PRO A 211 -3.37 16.52 -0.78
CA PRO A 211 -2.81 17.80 -1.22
C PRO A 211 -1.41 18.08 -0.68
N ASP A 212 -1.09 17.60 0.52
CA ASP A 212 0.22 17.75 1.13
C ASP A 212 1.30 16.92 0.41
N LEU A 213 0.96 15.71 -0.05
CA LEU A 213 1.87 14.92 -0.90
C LEU A 213 2.10 15.58 -2.26
N ALA A 214 1.03 16.05 -2.92
CA ALA A 214 1.14 16.79 -4.18
C ALA A 214 2.02 18.04 -4.03
N HIS A 215 1.83 18.79 -2.94
CA HIS A 215 2.63 19.97 -2.65
C HIS A 215 4.10 19.61 -2.35
N ALA A 216 4.37 18.55 -1.58
CA ALA A 216 5.73 18.08 -1.31
C ALA A 216 6.47 17.68 -2.60
N ILE A 217 5.78 16.98 -3.52
CA ILE A 217 6.33 16.62 -4.83
C ILE A 217 6.69 17.88 -5.63
N SER A 218 5.80 18.87 -5.66
CA SER A 218 6.07 20.16 -6.32
C SER A 218 7.30 20.86 -5.74
N LEU A 219 7.40 20.95 -4.41
CA LEU A 219 8.53 21.57 -3.70
C LEU A 219 9.87 20.85 -3.90
N LEU A 220 9.85 19.54 -4.19
CA LEU A 220 11.05 18.75 -4.46
C LEU A 220 11.51 18.87 -5.92
N LYS A 221 10.57 19.05 -6.84
CA LYS A 221 10.85 19.26 -8.27
C LYS A 221 11.24 20.71 -8.57
N GLU A 222 10.91 21.65 -7.69
CA GLU A 222 11.29 23.06 -7.84
C GLU A 222 12.82 23.20 -7.97
N ASN A 223 13.26 23.80 -9.08
CA ASN A 223 14.68 23.98 -9.45
C ASN A 223 15.49 22.67 -9.56
N ASP A 224 14.83 21.57 -9.95
CA ASP A 224 15.47 20.25 -10.14
C ASP A 224 16.23 19.76 -8.90
N GLN A 225 15.76 20.14 -7.70
CA GLN A 225 16.42 19.82 -6.42
C GLN A 225 16.54 18.31 -6.19
N VAL A 226 15.51 17.54 -6.53
CA VAL A 226 15.45 16.10 -6.32
C VAL A 226 14.63 15.43 -7.42
N SER A 227 15.20 14.40 -8.06
CA SER A 227 14.47 13.55 -8.99
C SER A 227 13.57 12.58 -8.22
N ILE A 228 12.29 12.50 -8.61
CA ILE A 228 11.31 11.58 -8.03
C ILE A 228 10.85 10.63 -9.14
N PRO A 229 11.54 9.50 -9.36
CA PRO A 229 11.17 8.55 -10.41
C PRO A 229 9.92 7.75 -10.07
N LEU A 230 9.64 7.51 -8.78
CA LEU A 230 8.52 6.66 -8.35
C LEU A 230 7.83 7.21 -7.09
N VAL A 231 6.51 7.27 -7.15
CA VAL A 231 5.61 7.53 -6.02
C VAL A 231 4.71 6.32 -5.84
N VAL A 232 4.85 5.62 -4.73
CA VAL A 232 4.07 4.42 -4.39
C VAL A 232 3.04 4.77 -3.33
N PHE A 233 1.80 4.34 -3.55
CA PHE A 233 0.72 4.50 -2.59
C PHE A 233 -0.35 3.41 -2.72
N GLY A 234 -1.40 3.52 -1.91
CA GLY A 234 -2.49 2.56 -1.81
C GLY A 234 -3.81 3.30 -1.61
N HIS A 235 -4.63 2.83 -0.65
CA HIS A 235 -5.92 3.38 -0.23
C HIS A 235 -7.06 3.26 -1.25
N MET A 236 -6.80 3.63 -2.51
CA MET A 236 -7.78 3.66 -3.58
C MET A 236 -7.81 2.30 -4.25
N HIS A 237 -8.68 1.39 -3.81
CA HIS A 237 -8.63 -0.02 -4.23
C HIS A 237 -8.78 -0.20 -5.74
N LYS A 238 -8.16 -1.26 -6.27
CA LYS A 238 -8.22 -1.65 -7.69
C LYS A 238 -9.64 -1.89 -8.18
N GLU A 239 -10.43 -2.65 -7.42
CA GLU A 239 -11.86 -2.86 -7.71
C GLU A 239 -12.65 -1.66 -7.22
N LEU A 240 -13.47 -1.09 -8.11
CA LEU A 240 -14.29 0.06 -7.80
C LEU A 240 -15.50 -0.34 -6.95
N ALA A 241 -15.92 0.58 -6.08
CA ALA A 241 -17.11 0.41 -5.26
C ALA A 241 -18.33 0.04 -6.11
N TYR A 242 -19.20 -0.79 -5.53
CA TYR A 242 -20.42 -1.30 -6.17
C TYR A 242 -20.21 -2.10 -7.46
N GLY A 243 -18.99 -2.61 -7.70
CA GLY A 243 -18.69 -3.44 -8.87
C GLY A 243 -18.61 -2.66 -10.17
N ASN A 244 -18.27 -1.37 -10.10
CA ASN A 244 -18.25 -0.46 -11.25
C ASN A 244 -16.99 -0.58 -12.14
N GLY A 245 -16.30 -1.72 -12.10
CA GLY A 245 -15.10 -1.99 -12.89
C GLY A 245 -13.80 -1.78 -12.11
N PHE A 246 -12.74 -1.39 -12.83
CA PHE A 246 -11.38 -1.31 -12.29
C PHE A 246 -10.79 0.09 -12.38
N ARG A 247 -9.98 0.43 -11.38
CA ARG A 247 -9.19 1.66 -11.28
C ARG A 247 -7.93 1.59 -12.14
N LYS A 248 -7.50 2.72 -12.67
CA LYS A 248 -6.15 2.89 -13.23
C LYS A 248 -5.14 2.76 -12.09
N MET A 249 -4.27 1.76 -12.14
CA MET A 249 -3.28 1.50 -11.07
C MET A 249 -1.93 2.18 -11.32
N ILE A 250 -1.74 2.75 -12.51
CA ILE A 250 -0.52 3.46 -12.90
C ILE A 250 -0.85 4.75 -13.63
N VAL A 251 -0.07 5.80 -13.36
CA VAL A 251 -0.04 7.04 -14.15
C VAL A 251 1.41 7.45 -14.32
N VAL A 252 1.80 7.82 -15.55
CA VAL A 252 3.12 8.39 -15.83
C VAL A 252 2.96 9.89 -16.02
N GLY A 253 3.61 10.67 -15.16
CA GLY A 253 3.62 12.13 -15.24
C GLY A 253 4.41 12.65 -16.46
N PRO A 254 4.21 13.92 -16.84
CA PRO A 254 4.93 14.54 -17.97
C PRO A 254 6.44 14.65 -17.74
N ASP A 255 6.88 14.56 -16.48
CA ASP A 255 8.28 14.53 -16.04
C ASP A 255 8.83 13.11 -15.85
N ASN A 256 8.10 12.10 -16.32
CA ASN A 256 8.40 10.67 -16.16
C ASN A 256 8.35 10.17 -14.70
N THR A 257 7.80 10.93 -13.75
CA THR A 257 7.46 10.36 -12.44
C THR A 257 6.36 9.33 -12.62
N ILE A 258 6.58 8.12 -12.15
CA ILE A 258 5.57 7.06 -12.14
C ILE A 258 4.81 7.12 -10.81
N TYR A 259 3.49 7.19 -10.89
CA TYR A 259 2.57 7.06 -9.78
C TYR A 259 2.00 5.64 -9.80
N LEU A 260 2.32 4.86 -8.78
CA LEU A 260 1.95 3.46 -8.65
C LEU A 260 1.02 3.28 -7.45
N ASN A 261 -0.18 2.77 -7.72
CA ASN A 261 -1.09 2.33 -6.69
C ASN A 261 -0.96 0.81 -6.50
N GLY A 262 -0.66 0.37 -5.28
CA GLY A 262 -0.49 -1.04 -4.91
C GLY A 262 -1.73 -1.70 -4.31
N ALA A 263 -2.85 -0.98 -4.15
CA ALA A 263 -4.03 -1.41 -3.39
C ALA A 263 -4.88 -2.49 -4.12
N ILE A 264 -4.40 -3.73 -4.12
CA ILE A 264 -5.13 -4.89 -4.65
C ILE A 264 -5.90 -5.55 -3.50
N VAL A 265 -7.24 -5.48 -3.56
CA VAL A 265 -8.10 -5.89 -2.44
C VAL A 265 -9.30 -6.69 -2.95
N PRO A 266 -9.53 -7.92 -2.46
CA PRO A 266 -8.66 -8.68 -1.56
C PRO A 266 -7.39 -9.16 -2.29
N ARG A 267 -6.22 -9.00 -1.67
CA ARG A 267 -4.96 -9.56 -2.20
C ARG A 267 -4.78 -11.06 -1.97
N VAL A 268 -5.55 -11.67 -1.07
CA VAL A 268 -5.47 -13.12 -0.80
C VAL A 268 -6.78 -13.78 -1.19
N LYS A 269 -6.70 -14.78 -2.07
CA LYS A 269 -7.82 -15.60 -2.52
C LYS A 269 -7.57 -17.06 -2.15
N ARG A 270 -8.62 -17.82 -1.81
CA ARG A 270 -8.51 -19.28 -1.63
C ARG A 270 -8.68 -19.95 -2.97
N LEU A 271 -7.89 -20.99 -3.25
CA LEU A 271 -7.97 -21.71 -4.53
C LEU A 271 -9.34 -22.37 -4.77
N ASN A 272 -10.01 -22.83 -3.71
CA ASN A 272 -11.25 -23.60 -3.83
C ASN A 272 -12.53 -22.72 -4.00
N ASP A 273 -12.40 -21.39 -4.01
CA ASP A 273 -13.53 -20.46 -4.14
C ASP A 273 -13.80 -20.08 -5.62
N GLU A 274 -12.85 -20.31 -6.54
CA GLU A 274 -13.01 -19.98 -7.97
C GLU A 274 -13.77 -21.08 -8.76
N ASP A 275 -13.61 -22.37 -8.38
CA ASP A 275 -14.27 -23.51 -9.05
C ASP A 275 -15.78 -23.66 -8.76
N LYS A 276 -16.31 -22.92 -7.79
CA LYS A 276 -17.74 -22.99 -7.41
C LYS A 276 -18.67 -22.10 -8.22
N ARG A 277 -18.14 -21.30 -9.16
CA ARG A 277 -18.99 -20.50 -10.07
C ARG A 277 -19.50 -21.28 -11.28
N SER A 278 -19.14 -22.55 -11.44
CA SER A 278 -19.42 -23.32 -12.66
C SER A 278 -19.97 -24.74 -12.52
N LEU A 279 -20.30 -25.25 -11.32
CA LEU A 279 -20.85 -26.61 -11.21
C LEU A 279 -22.00 -26.68 -10.20
N ASP A 280 -23.12 -27.22 -10.69
CA ASP A 280 -24.36 -27.48 -9.98
C ASP A 280 -24.17 -28.27 -8.68
N GLU A 281 -25.07 -28.01 -7.73
CA GLU A 281 -25.19 -28.69 -6.44
C GLU A 281 -25.41 -30.20 -6.60
N GLU A 282 -24.35 -31.02 -6.58
CA GLU A 282 -24.40 -32.42 -6.09
C GLU A 282 -23.01 -33.07 -6.11
N SER A 283 -22.19 -32.83 -5.08
CA SER A 283 -21.15 -33.76 -4.65
C SER A 283 -20.51 -33.27 -3.35
N ALA A 284 -21.24 -33.41 -2.26
CA ALA A 284 -20.68 -33.28 -0.92
C ALA A 284 -20.09 -34.64 -0.51
N LEU A 285 -18.94 -35.04 -1.05
CA LEU A 285 -18.04 -36.04 -0.44
C LEU A 285 -16.70 -36.14 -1.19
N SER A 286 -15.62 -36.02 -0.40
CA SER A 286 -14.21 -36.28 -0.71
C SER A 286 -13.45 -35.22 -1.52
N SER A 287 -12.65 -34.44 -0.80
CA SER A 287 -11.18 -34.48 -0.97
C SER A 287 -10.50 -33.68 0.16
N SER A 288 -9.49 -34.29 0.76
CA SER A 288 -8.49 -33.61 1.58
C SER A 288 -7.56 -32.84 0.64
N GLU A 289 -8.09 -31.85 -0.07
CA GLU A 289 -7.33 -31.00 -0.97
C GLU A 289 -6.54 -29.96 -0.17
N ALA A 290 -5.25 -29.89 -0.46
CA ALA A 290 -4.32 -28.96 0.17
C ALA A 290 -4.90 -27.52 0.12
N LYS A 291 -5.06 -26.90 1.29
CA LYS A 291 -5.63 -25.55 1.44
C LYS A 291 -4.63 -24.51 0.93
N GLY A 292 -4.55 -24.34 -0.38
CA GLY A 292 -3.70 -23.34 -1.00
C GLY A 292 -4.35 -21.96 -1.09
N THR A 293 -3.51 -20.92 -1.11
CA THR A 293 -3.95 -19.53 -1.37
C THR A 293 -3.23 -18.94 -2.57
N ARG A 294 -3.87 -17.99 -3.24
CA ARG A 294 -3.26 -17.10 -4.24
C ARG A 294 -3.12 -15.72 -3.64
N ARG A 295 -1.97 -15.09 -3.87
CA ARG A 295 -1.57 -13.84 -3.21
C ARG A 295 -1.07 -12.84 -4.25
N ALA A 296 -1.64 -11.65 -4.26
CA ALA A 296 -1.25 -10.57 -5.15
C ALA A 296 -0.07 -9.77 -4.59
N PHE A 297 0.88 -9.46 -5.46
CA PHE A 297 2.03 -8.61 -5.23
C PHE A 297 2.21 -7.70 -6.43
N THR A 298 2.70 -6.47 -6.23
CA THR A 298 3.13 -5.62 -7.34
C THR A 298 4.65 -5.59 -7.39
N LEU A 299 5.24 -6.10 -8.47
CA LEU A 299 6.67 -6.11 -8.71
C LEU A 299 7.09 -4.84 -9.45
N VAL A 300 8.15 -4.19 -8.97
CA VAL A 300 8.79 -3.06 -9.64
C VAL A 300 10.24 -3.46 -9.92
N GLU A 301 10.60 -3.50 -11.19
CA GLU A 301 11.96 -3.74 -11.65
C GLU A 301 12.61 -2.40 -12.00
N ILE A 302 13.74 -2.11 -11.37
CA ILE A 302 14.53 -0.90 -11.55
C ILE A 302 15.84 -1.27 -12.23
N SER A 303 16.16 -0.62 -13.33
CA SER A 303 17.41 -0.80 -14.06
C SER A 303 17.99 0.57 -14.39
N GLU A 304 19.29 0.76 -14.16
CA GLU A 304 20.01 1.99 -14.49
C GLU A 304 19.34 3.28 -13.95
N GLY A 305 18.83 3.20 -12.71
CA GLY A 305 18.20 4.34 -12.03
C GLY A 305 16.81 4.72 -12.57
N ARG A 306 16.16 3.85 -13.35
CA ARG A 306 14.81 4.04 -13.88
C ARG A 306 13.97 2.79 -13.68
N VAL A 307 12.66 2.96 -13.62
CA VAL A 307 11.73 1.82 -13.63
C VAL A 307 11.76 1.19 -15.03
N ALA A 308 12.08 -0.09 -15.11
CA ALA A 308 12.10 -0.87 -16.34
C ALA A 308 10.76 -1.59 -16.57
N LYS A 309 10.18 -2.18 -15.51
CA LYS A 309 8.92 -2.93 -15.57
C LYS A 309 8.14 -2.81 -14.27
N ILE A 310 6.83 -2.74 -14.37
CA ILE A 310 5.90 -2.91 -13.24
C ILE A 310 4.88 -3.97 -13.63
N ALA A 311 4.70 -4.97 -12.77
CA ALA A 311 3.73 -6.04 -12.98
C ALA A 311 2.97 -6.38 -11.71
N GLU A 312 1.69 -6.70 -11.87
CA GLU A 312 0.90 -7.37 -10.85
C GLU A 312 1.10 -8.89 -11.00
N SER A 313 1.55 -9.53 -9.93
CA SER A 313 1.87 -10.96 -9.90
C SER A 313 1.02 -11.68 -8.86
N TRP A 314 0.36 -12.76 -9.26
CA TRP A 314 -0.39 -13.64 -8.37
C TRP A 314 0.42 -14.91 -8.11
N VAL A 315 0.83 -15.10 -6.87
CA VAL A 315 1.63 -16.26 -6.42
C VAL A 315 0.74 -17.23 -5.67
N SER A 316 0.72 -18.49 -6.08
CA SER A 316 0.08 -19.58 -5.33
C SER A 316 1.04 -20.14 -4.30
N VAL A 317 0.54 -20.40 -3.10
CA VAL A 317 1.25 -21.07 -2.01
C VAL A 317 0.38 -22.24 -1.56
N VAL A 318 0.85 -23.46 -1.84
CA VAL A 318 0.17 -24.73 -1.52
C VAL A 318 1.15 -25.60 -0.75
N GLU A 319 0.97 -25.73 0.56
CA GLU A 319 1.91 -26.42 1.46
C GLU A 319 3.34 -25.85 1.31
N ASP A 320 4.23 -26.62 0.68
CA ASP A 320 5.63 -26.23 0.43
C ASP A 320 5.90 -25.81 -1.03
N ARG A 321 4.88 -25.86 -1.89
CA ARG A 321 4.99 -25.45 -3.29
C ARG A 321 4.55 -24.00 -3.44
N THR A 322 5.44 -23.17 -3.99
CA THR A 322 5.16 -21.79 -4.35
C THR A 322 5.37 -21.60 -5.85
N THR A 323 4.38 -21.03 -6.55
CA THR A 323 4.41 -20.85 -8.01
C THR A 323 3.78 -19.53 -8.44
N LEU A 324 4.28 -18.94 -9.53
CA LEU A 324 3.64 -17.79 -10.19
C LEU A 324 2.48 -18.31 -11.05
N GLU A 325 1.25 -17.89 -10.75
CA GLU A 325 0.05 -18.28 -11.50
C GLU A 325 -0.26 -17.31 -12.63
N GLU A 326 -0.24 -16.01 -12.32
CA GLU A 326 -0.56 -14.94 -13.27
C GLU A 326 0.40 -13.77 -13.10
N GLU A 327 0.73 -13.14 -14.22
CA GLU A 327 1.47 -11.88 -14.25
C GLU A 327 0.80 -10.93 -15.25
N HIS A 328 0.44 -9.74 -14.79
CA HIS A 328 -0.13 -8.69 -15.61
C HIS A 328 0.80 -7.49 -15.63
N ILE A 329 1.37 -7.20 -16.80
CA ILE A 329 2.30 -6.09 -17.00
C ILE A 329 1.50 -4.78 -17.02
N LEU A 330 1.78 -3.91 -16.05
CA LEU A 330 1.17 -2.59 -15.90
C LEU A 330 1.98 -1.50 -16.62
N TYR A 331 3.29 -1.69 -16.70
CA TYR A 331 4.23 -0.78 -17.35
C TYR A 331 5.49 -1.54 -17.77
N GLU A 332 6.02 -1.23 -18.94
CA GLU A 332 7.30 -1.75 -19.41
C GLU A 332 7.95 -0.76 -20.38
N VAL A 333 9.23 -0.47 -20.18
CA VAL A 333 10.00 0.37 -21.09
C VAL A 333 10.26 -0.44 -22.37
N SER A 334 9.80 0.08 -23.51
CA SER A 334 9.95 -0.54 -24.83
C SER A 334 11.37 -0.50 -25.38
#